data_AF-A0AAD6DM71-F1
#
_entry.id   AF-A0AAD6DM71-F1
#
_cell.length_a   1.000
_cell.length_b   1.000
_cell.length_c   1.000
_cell.angle_alpha   90.00
_cell.angle_beta   90.00
_cell.angle_gamma   90.00
#
_symmetry.space_group_name_H-M   'P 1'
#
loop_
_entity.id
_entity.type
_entity.pdbx_description
1 polymer ?
#
loop_
_entity_poly.entity_id
_entity_poly.type
_entity_poly.pdbx_seq_one_letter_code
_entity_poly.pdbx_strand_id
1 'polypeptide(L)'
;MLPQIAITCVLCDYQSLYERINPTPRKSLIEVARRIENPFYLQDLEKRATEQGLEWEYLGPIDGTGATLVADLEPTTDHVRGAIYPGAMNDS
;
A
#
# COMPACT_ATOMS: atom_id res chain seq x y z
N MET A 1 9.42 4.94 0.68
CA MET A 1 9.38 3.46 0.59
C MET A 1 8.53 2.83 1.71
N LEU A 2 8.82 3.04 3.00
CA LEU A 2 8.00 2.50 4.11
C LEU A 2 6.47 2.70 4.00
N PRO A 3 5.95 3.85 3.52
CA PRO A 3 4.51 4.03 3.37
C PRO A 3 3.85 3.06 2.38
N GLN A 4 4.54 2.75 1.28
CA GLN A 4 4.04 1.82 0.27
C GLN A 4 4.03 0.39 0.81
N ILE A 5 5.06 0.00 1.58
CA ILE A 5 5.10 -1.30 2.27
C ILE A 5 3.91 -1.43 3.23
N ALA A 6 3.61 -0.39 4.02
CA ALA A 6 2.48 -0.39 4.93
C ALA A 6 1.14 -0.52 4.20
N ILE A 7 0.95 0.19 3.09
CA ILE A 7 -0.24 0.04 2.23
C ILE A 7 -0.38 -1.40 1.73
N THR A 8 0.69 -2.00 1.20
CA THR A 8 0.66 -3.40 0.76
C THR A 8 0.31 -4.35 1.90
N CYS A 9 0.82 -4.11 3.11
CA CYS A 9 0.46 -4.96 4.25
C CYS A 9 -1.02 -4.88 4.60
N VAL A 10 -1.65 -3.70 4.52
CA VAL A 10 -3.08 -3.53 4.77
C VAL A 10 -3.92 -4.18 3.66
N LEU A 11 -3.54 -3.98 2.40
CA LEU A 11 -4.26 -4.55 1.24
C LEU A 11 -4.19 -6.09 1.21
N CYS A 12 -3.04 -6.67 1.57
CA CYS A 12 -2.81 -8.12 1.53
C CYS A 12 -3.03 -8.82 2.88
N ASP A 13 -3.52 -8.12 3.90
CA ASP A 13 -3.73 -8.64 5.26
C ASP A 13 -2.46 -9.23 5.93
N TYR A 14 -1.30 -8.61 5.72
CA TYR A 14 -0.02 -9.02 6.32
C TYR A 14 0.19 -8.38 7.70
N GLN A 15 -0.68 -8.70 8.66
CA GLN A 15 -0.69 -8.10 10.00
C GLN A 15 0.67 -8.18 10.71
N SER A 16 1.33 -9.34 10.75
CA SER A 16 2.62 -9.47 11.45
C SER A 16 3.73 -8.59 10.85
N LEU A 17 3.71 -8.39 9.52
CA LEU A 17 4.65 -7.49 8.85
C LEU A 17 4.33 -6.03 9.16
N TYR A 18 3.05 -5.67 9.11
CA TYR A 18 2.55 -4.35 9.48
C TYR A 18 2.96 -3.96 10.91
N GLU A 19 2.75 -4.85 11.88
CA GLU A 19 3.14 -4.64 13.28
C GLU A 19 4.66 -4.44 13.39
N ARG A 20 5.44 -5.25 12.66
CA ARG A 20 6.91 -5.17 12.66
C ARG A 20 7.44 -3.85 12.10
N ILE A 21 6.86 -3.34 11.02
CA ILE A 21 7.30 -2.06 10.43
C ILE A 21 6.75 -0.84 11.18
N ASN A 22 5.76 -1.03 12.06
CA ASN A 22 5.24 -0.05 12.99
C ASN A 22 4.96 1.32 12.33
N PRO A 23 4.07 1.39 11.32
CA PRO A 23 3.96 2.57 10.47
C PRO A 23 3.39 3.77 11.24
N THR A 24 3.88 4.96 10.90
CA THR A 24 3.28 6.22 11.34
C THR A 24 1.92 6.38 10.64
N PRO A 25 0.85 6.76 11.36
CA PRO A 25 -0.44 7.06 10.75
C PRO A 25 -0.30 8.11 9.64
N ARG A 26 -0.95 7.85 8.50
CA ARG A 26 -1.01 8.74 7.33
C ARG A 26 -2.38 8.65 6.71
N LYS A 27 -2.82 9.73 6.05
CA LYS A 27 -4.15 9.83 5.45
C LYS A 27 -4.38 8.71 4.42
N SER A 28 -3.41 8.50 3.53
CA SER A 28 -3.46 7.43 2.53
C SER A 28 -3.60 6.03 3.16
N LEU A 29 -2.88 5.76 4.25
CA LEU A 29 -2.94 4.47 4.93
C LEU A 29 -4.27 4.24 5.65
N ILE A 30 -4.84 5.29 6.26
CA ILE A 30 -6.17 5.25 6.89
C ILE A 30 -7.26 5.07 5.84
N GLU A 31 -7.18 5.77 4.70
CA GLU A 31 -8.14 5.61 3.60
C GLU A 31 -8.13 4.19 3.02
N VAL A 32 -6.94 3.58 2.90
CA VAL A 32 -6.82 2.17 2.51
C VAL A 32 -7.42 1.25 3.57
N ALA A 33 -7.09 1.46 4.85
CA ALA A 33 -7.64 0.65 5.95
C ALA A 33 -9.17 0.71 6.05
N ARG A 34 -9.79 1.86 5.72
CA ARG A 34 -11.26 2.01 5.67
C ARG A 34 -11.93 1.18 4.57
N ARG A 35 -11.20 0.77 3.54
CA ARG A 35 -11.71 0.01 2.40
C ARG A 35 -11.57 -1.51 2.57
N ILE A 36 -10.82 -1.94 3.58
CA ILE A 36 -10.54 -3.35 3.84
C ILE A 36 -11.47 -3.86 4.96
N GLU A 37 -11.87 -5.12 4.88
CA GLU A 37 -12.81 -5.73 5.82
C GLU A 37 -12.20 -5.96 7.21
N ASN A 38 -10.89 -6.17 7.28
CA ASN A 38 -10.21 -6.41 8.56
C ASN A 38 -10.18 -5.12 9.40
N PRO A 39 -10.91 -5.05 10.53
CA PRO A 39 -11.02 -3.84 11.34
C PRO A 39 -9.74 -3.51 12.12
N PHE A 40 -8.81 -4.46 12.26
CA PHE A 40 -7.57 -4.29 13.03
C PHE A 40 -6.78 -3.06 12.59
N TYR A 41 -6.55 -2.90 11.29
CA TYR A 41 -5.68 -1.85 10.77
C TYR A 41 -6.23 -0.45 11.03
N LEU A 42 -7.54 -0.25 10.86
CA LEU A 42 -8.16 1.03 11.09
C LEU A 42 -8.08 1.41 12.58
N GLN A 43 -8.43 0.46 13.46
CA GLN A 43 -8.40 0.68 14.91
C GLN A 43 -6.99 1.00 15.42
N ASP A 44 -5.98 0.27 14.94
CA ASP A 44 -4.60 0.50 15.34
C ASP A 44 -4.06 1.86 14.85
N LEU A 45 -4.38 2.25 13.61
CA LEU A 45 -4.02 3.57 13.08
C LEU A 45 -4.69 4.71 13.85
N GLU A 46 -5.98 4.55 14.19
CA GLU A 46 -6.73 5.54 14.95
C GLU A 46 -6.18 5.71 16.37
N LYS A 47 -5.86 4.59 17.03
CA LYS A 47 -5.19 4.56 18.33
C LYS A 47 -3.85 5.29 18.29
N ARG A 48 -2.98 4.94 17.34
CA ARG A 48 -1.65 5.55 17.20
C ARG A 48 -1.71 7.05 16.96
N ALA A 49 -2.63 7.51 16.12
CA ALA A 49 -2.76 8.93 15.84
C ALA A 49 -3.27 9.70 17.06
N THR A 50 -4.18 9.11 17.84
CA THR A 50 -4.61 9.65 19.13
C THR A 50 -3.44 9.76 20.11
N GLU A 51 -2.64 8.69 20.25
CA GLU A 51 -1.45 8.66 21.12
C GLU A 51 -0.38 9.66 20.70
N GLN A 52 -0.27 9.97 19.40
CA GLN A 52 0.70 10.92 18.85
C GLN A 52 0.17 12.35 18.77
N GLY A 53 -1.09 12.61 19.17
CA GLY A 53 -1.71 13.93 19.05
C GLY A 53 -1.83 14.43 17.61
N LEU A 54 -1.95 13.51 16.64
CA LEU A 54 -2.08 13.84 15.23
C LEU A 54 -3.53 14.19 14.91
N GLU A 55 -3.78 15.45 14.59
CA GLU A 55 -5.07 15.90 14.05
C GLU A 55 -5.27 15.35 12.63
N TRP A 56 -6.48 14.86 12.33
CA TRP A 56 -6.80 14.20 11.05
C TRP A 56 -6.56 15.09 9.82
N GLU A 57 -6.65 16.40 9.98
CA GLU A 57 -6.40 17.38 8.92
C GLU A 57 -4.92 17.54 8.57
N TYR A 58 -3.99 17.15 9.46
CA TYR A 58 -2.54 17.34 9.28
C TYR A 58 -1.83 16.13 8.68
N LEU A 59 -2.55 15.03 8.46
CA LEU A 59 -2.04 13.89 7.72
C LEU A 59 -1.92 14.31 6.24
N GLY A 60 -0.72 14.75 5.87
CA GLY A 60 -0.40 15.45 4.61
C GLY A 60 -0.94 14.83 3.32
N PRO A 61 -0.86 15.57 2.21
CA PRO A 61 -1.48 15.17 0.95
C PRO A 61 -1.04 13.78 0.52
N ILE A 62 -1.98 13.02 -0.03
CA ILE A 62 -1.71 11.77 -0.73
C ILE A 62 -0.67 12.12 -1.79
N ASP A 63 0.49 11.48 -1.70
CA ASP A 63 1.54 11.54 -2.71
C ASP A 63 0.95 11.02 -4.02
N GLY A 64 0.45 11.97 -4.81
CA GLY A 64 -0.39 11.74 -5.97
C GLY A 64 0.30 10.87 -7.01
N THR A 65 0.11 9.57 -6.90
CA THR A 65 0.16 8.61 -8.00
C THR A 65 -0.98 7.62 -7.77
N GLY A 66 -2.20 8.08 -8.10
CA GLY A 66 -3.42 7.26 -8.10
C GLY A 66 -3.35 6.01 -8.99
N ALA A 67 -2.25 5.81 -9.72
CA ALA A 67 -1.94 4.60 -10.45
C ALA A 67 -1.53 3.40 -9.57
N THR A 68 -1.21 3.59 -8.28
CA THR A 68 -0.69 2.49 -7.42
C THR A 68 -1.72 1.83 -6.52
N LEU A 69 -2.94 2.37 -6.44
CA LEU A 69 -4.03 1.86 -5.58
C LEU A 69 -5.20 1.28 -6.38
N VAL A 70 -5.02 1.05 -7.69
CA VAL A 70 -6.00 0.31 -8.48
C VAL A 70 -5.94 -1.15 -8.02
N ALA A 71 -7.01 -1.60 -7.37
CA ALA A 71 -7.15 -2.97 -6.87
C ALA A 71 -7.20 -4.01 -8.01
N ASP A 72 -7.47 -3.56 -9.23
CA ASP A 72 -7.50 -4.38 -10.42
C ASP A 72 -6.11 -4.43 -11.08
N LEU A 73 -5.37 -5.49 -10.75
CA LEU A 73 -4.15 -5.90 -11.44
C LEU A 73 -4.45 -6.97 -12.50
N GLU A 74 -5.72 -7.28 -12.78
CA GLU A 74 -6.01 -8.19 -13.88
C GLU A 74 -5.53 -7.55 -15.19
N PRO A 75 -4.82 -8.31 -16.03
CA PRO A 75 -4.41 -7.80 -17.32
C PRO A 75 -5.66 -7.42 -18.12
N THR A 76 -5.88 -6.13 -18.31
CA THR A 76 -6.98 -5.60 -19.15
C THR A 76 -6.73 -5.83 -20.65
N THR A 77 -5.78 -6.70 -21.00
CA THR A 77 -5.35 -6.94 -22.37
C THR A 77 -4.79 -8.36 -22.51
N ASP A 78 -5.34 -9.14 -23.44
CA ASP A 78 -4.91 -10.50 -23.79
C ASP A 78 -3.57 -10.58 -24.56
N HIS A 79 -2.85 -9.46 -24.68
CA HIS A 79 -1.57 -9.43 -25.38
C HIS A 79 -0.47 -9.97 -24.47
N VAL A 80 -0.30 -11.28 -24.48
CA VAL A 80 0.98 -11.89 -24.10
C VAL A 80 2.03 -11.34 -25.07
N ARG A 81 2.88 -10.42 -24.62
CA ARG A 81 4.06 -10.01 -25.38
C ARG A 81 4.88 -11.28 -25.61
N GLY A 82 4.99 -11.67 -26.88
CA GLY A 82 5.51 -12.96 -27.31
C GLY A 82 6.88 -13.31 -26.72
N ALA A 83 7.18 -14.61 -26.73
CA ALA A 83 8.33 -15.27 -26.15
C ALA A 83 9.58 -14.38 -26.02
N ILE A 84 10.14 -14.32 -24.80
CA ILE A 84 11.50 -13.83 -24.60
C ILE A 84 12.40 -14.75 -25.42
N TYR A 85 12.90 -14.26 -26.56
CA TYR A 85 13.89 -14.98 -27.32
C TYR A 85 15.16 -15.10 -26.47
N PRO A 86 15.76 -16.31 -26.34
CA PRO A 86 16.88 -16.56 -25.44
C PRO A 86 18.22 -15.92 -25.87
N GLY A 87 18.20 -14.84 -26.68
CA GLY A 87 19.38 -14.14 -27.19
C GLY A 87 19.62 -12.75 -26.60
N ALA A 88 18.77 -12.25 -25.70
CA ALA A 88 18.88 -10.89 -25.15
C ALA A 88 19.72 -10.80 -23.86
N MET A 89 20.64 -11.74 -23.64
CA MET A 89 21.66 -11.72 -22.57
C MET A 89 23.07 -11.87 -23.17
N ASN A 90 23.40 -11.09 -24.19
CA ASN A 90 24.80 -10.83 -24.53
C ASN A 90 25.16 -9.44 -24.02
N ASP A 91 25.76 -9.40 -22.83
CA ASP A 91 26.62 -8.29 -22.45
C ASP A 91 27.88 -8.34 -23.33
N SER A 92 28.17 -7.25 -24.04
CA SER A 92 29.48 -6.95 -24.61
C SER A 92 29.99 -5.66 -24.04
#